data_AF-A0A7Y2KHD6-F1
#
_entry.id   AF-A0A7Y2KHD6-F1
#
_cell.length_a   1.000
_cell.length_b   1.000
_cell.length_c   1.000
_cell.angle_alpha   90.00
_cell.angle_beta   90.00
_cell.angle_gamma   90.00
#
_symmetry.space_group_name_H-M   'P 1'
#
loop_
_entity.id
_entity.type
_entity.pdbx_description
1 polymer ?
#
loop_
_entity_poly.entity_id
_entity_poly.type
_entity_poly.pdbx_seq_one_letter_code
_entity_poly.pdbx_strand_id
1 'polypeptide(L)'
;DSEYYLRFQVIDKPGVLSKISGVLGSHQISISSVLQKGRRKESAVSIFIVTHHAKEKDMRAALEETDRLPVVLDRTRMIRIENNL
;
A
#
# COMPACT_ATOMS: atom_id res chain seq x y z
N ASP A 1 -7.39 16.47 0.15
CA ASP A 1 -7.48 15.25 0.96
C ASP A 1 -8.28 14.26 0.14
N SER A 2 -7.80 13.05 -0.07
CA SER A 2 -8.35 12.12 -1.07
C SER A 2 -8.15 10.68 -0.64
N GLU A 3 -8.98 9.77 -1.17
CA GLU A 3 -8.73 8.33 -1.07
C GLU A 3 -7.68 7.91 -2.09
N TYR A 4 -6.96 6.82 -1.81
CA TYR A 4 -5.91 6.31 -2.71
C TYR A 4 -6.06 4.83 -2.93
N TYR A 5 -5.86 4.42 -4.19
CA TYR A 5 -5.59 3.06 -4.57
C TYR A 5 -4.08 2.83 -4.67
N LEU A 6 -3.58 1.88 -3.89
CA LEU A 6 -2.17 1.51 -3.83
C LEU A 6 -2.00 0.08 -4.35
N ARG A 7 -0.96 -0.14 -5.16
CA ARG A 7 -0.51 -1.48 -5.55
C ARG A 7 0.95 -1.67 -5.15
N PHE A 8 1.16 -2.58 -4.22
CA PHE A 8 2.47 -3.06 -3.81
C PHE A 8 2.82 -4.35 -4.57
N GLN A 9 4.08 -4.48 -4.99
CA GLN A 9 4.67 -5.76 -5.37
C GLN A 9 5.57 -6.21 -4.23
N VAL A 10 5.32 -7.39 -3.68
CA VAL A 10 5.97 -7.83 -2.44
C VAL A 10 6.37 -9.28 -2.47
N ILE A 11 7.34 -9.65 -1.63
CA ILE A 11 7.67 -11.05 -1.36
C ILE A 11 6.49 -11.73 -0.67
N ASP A 12 6.12 -12.94 -1.11
CA ASP A 12 5.08 -13.75 -0.48
C ASP A 12 5.62 -14.42 0.80
N LYS A 13 5.53 -13.69 1.92
CA LYS A 13 5.90 -14.23 3.23
C LYS A 13 5.03 -13.65 4.35
N PRO A 14 4.85 -14.38 5.47
CA PRO A 14 4.15 -13.86 6.63
C PRO A 14 4.72 -12.52 7.13
N GLY A 15 3.84 -11.64 7.59
CA GLY A 15 4.20 -10.35 8.19
C GLY A 15 4.50 -9.22 7.19
N VAL A 16 4.36 -9.43 5.88
CA VAL A 16 4.50 -8.36 4.89
C VAL A 16 3.38 -7.33 5.01
N LEU A 17 2.13 -7.80 5.09
CA LEU A 17 0.99 -6.89 5.26
C LEU A 17 1.09 -6.08 6.56
N SER A 18 1.52 -6.69 7.67
CA SER A 18 1.66 -5.97 8.94
C SER A 18 2.73 -4.88 8.90
N LYS A 19 3.84 -5.10 8.18
CA LYS A 19 4.86 -4.07 7.94
C LYS A 19 4.28 -2.89 7.16
N ILE A 20 3.57 -3.16 6.06
CA ILE A 20 2.96 -2.12 5.23
C ILE A 20 1.90 -1.36 6.02
N SER A 21 0.98 -2.06 6.68
CA SER A 21 -0.08 -1.41 7.47
C SER A 21 0.48 -0.64 8.67
N GLY A 22 1.59 -1.10 9.26
CA GLY A 22 2.29 -0.40 10.33
C GLY A 22 2.83 0.95 9.88
N VAL A 23 3.46 1.01 8.71
CA VAL A 23 3.92 2.29 8.12
C VAL A 23 2.75 3.19 7.75
N LEU A 24 1.70 2.67 7.11
CA LEU A 24 0.51 3.49 6.82
C LEU A 24 -0.10 4.07 8.12
N GLY A 25 -0.19 3.26 9.18
CA GLY A 25 -0.66 3.69 10.49
C GLY A 25 0.21 4.75 11.16
N SER A 26 1.55 4.66 11.07
CA SER A 26 2.46 5.67 11.64
C SER A 26 2.36 7.03 10.95
N HIS A 27 1.91 7.06 9.70
CA HIS A 27 1.58 8.26 8.93
C HIS A 27 0.11 8.67 9.03
N GLN A 28 -0.66 8.09 9.96
CA GLN A 28 -2.08 8.39 10.21
C GLN A 28 -3.00 8.11 9.01
N ILE A 29 -2.67 7.09 8.20
CA ILE A 29 -3.45 6.68 7.02
C ILE A 29 -4.29 5.46 7.35
N SER A 30 -5.61 5.60 7.35
CA SER A 30 -6.52 4.48 7.58
C SER A 30 -6.78 3.70 6.29
N ILE A 31 -6.81 2.38 6.42
CA ILE A 31 -7.11 1.45 5.33
C ILE A 31 -8.61 1.24 5.24
N SER A 32 -9.18 1.39 4.04
CA SER A 32 -10.59 1.11 3.72
C SER A 32 -10.76 -0.35 3.27
N SER A 33 -9.88 -0.86 2.40
CA SER A 33 -9.89 -2.26 1.99
C SER A 33 -8.52 -2.78 1.58
N VAL A 34 -8.34 -4.10 1.67
CA VAL A 34 -7.13 -4.81 1.24
C VAL A 34 -7.51 -6.03 0.41
N LEU A 35 -6.79 -6.24 -0.69
CA LEU A 35 -6.87 -7.45 -1.51
C LEU A 35 -5.48 -7.95 -1.85
N GLN A 36 -5.13 -9.15 -1.42
CA GLN A 36 -3.91 -9.84 -1.85
C GLN A 36 -4.27 -10.86 -2.93
N LYS A 37 -3.77 -10.66 -4.15
CA LYS A 37 -3.91 -11.65 -5.23
C LYS A 37 -2.62 -12.46 -5.33
N GLY A 38 -2.71 -13.72 -4.92
CA GLY A 38 -1.64 -14.69 -5.10
C GLY A 38 -1.46 -15.07 -6.58
N ARG A 39 -0.23 -15.43 -6.96
CA ARG A 39 0.05 -16.15 -8.22
C ARG A 39 0.51 -17.55 -7.85
N ARG A 40 -0.05 -18.58 -8.50
CA ARG A 40 0.18 -20.00 -8.17
C ARG A 40 1.64 -20.48 -8.24
N LYS A 41 2.59 -19.65 -8.70
CA LYS A 41 3.99 -20.06 -8.97
C LYS A 41 5.07 -18.99 -8.68
N GLU A 42 4.73 -17.84 -8.10
CA GLU A 42 5.70 -16.75 -7.92
C GLU A 42 5.94 -16.46 -6.44
N SER A 43 7.21 -16.23 -6.08
CA SER A 43 7.62 -15.70 -4.77
C SER A 43 7.20 -14.25 -4.56
N ALA A 44 6.58 -13.62 -5.55
CA ALA A 44 6.06 -12.27 -5.54
C ALA A 44 4.53 -12.27 -5.66
N VAL A 45 3.88 -11.44 -4.86
CA VAL A 45 2.42 -11.25 -4.87
C VAL A 45 2.07 -9.78 -4.92
N SER A 46 0.86 -9.49 -5.40
CA SER A 46 0.33 -8.13 -5.41
C SER A 46 -0.58 -7.92 -4.20
N ILE A 47 -0.30 -6.87 -3.42
CA ILE A 47 -1.21 -6.35 -2.41
C ILE A 47 -1.81 -5.05 -2.96
N PHE A 48 -3.13 -4.99 -2.99
CA PHE A 48 -3.91 -3.82 -3.37
C PHE A 48 -4.55 -3.25 -2.11
N ILE A 49 -4.40 -1.95 -1.89
CA ILE A 49 -4.97 -1.25 -0.73
C ILE A 49 -5.78 -0.07 -1.24
N VAL A 50 -7.01 0.08 -0.73
CA VAL A 50 -7.75 1.35 -0.81
C VAL A 50 -7.67 1.99 0.56
N THR A 51 -7.33 3.27 0.62
CA THR A 51 -7.31 4.04 1.88
C THR A 51 -8.57 4.88 2.01
N HIS A 52 -8.91 5.27 3.24
CA HIS A 52 -9.75 6.43 3.45
C HIS A 52 -9.01 7.72 3.03
N HIS A 53 -9.67 8.87 3.21
CA HIS A 53 -9.07 10.18 2.98
C HIS A 53 -7.75 10.34 3.73
N ALA A 54 -6.68 10.64 2.99
CA ALA A 54 -5.38 10.99 3.52
C ALA A 54 -4.79 12.23 2.83
N LYS A 55 -4.01 13.01 3.60
CA LYS A 55 -3.23 14.11 3.04
C LYS A 55 -2.16 13.54 2.12
N GLU A 56 -2.03 14.12 0.93
CA GLU A 56 -1.07 13.63 -0.07
C GLU A 56 0.38 13.66 0.43
N LYS A 57 0.73 14.66 1.23
CA LYS A 57 2.06 14.74 1.85
C LYS A 57 2.38 13.52 2.73
N ASP A 58 1.40 13.07 3.52
CA ASP A 58 1.55 11.95 4.46
C ASP A 58 1.54 10.63 3.68
N MET A 59 0.69 10.53 2.66
CA MET A 59 0.71 9.41 1.70
C MET A 59 2.07 9.27 1.01
N ARG A 60 2.63 10.36 0.48
CA ARG A 60 3.95 10.32 -0.18
C ARG A 60 5.06 9.90 0.77
N ALA A 61 5.06 10.43 2.00
CA ALA A 61 6.03 10.04 3.02
C ALA A 61 5.92 8.56 3.39
N ALA A 62 4.71 8.04 3.56
CA ALA A 62 4.46 6.63 3.82
C ALA A 62 4.91 5.73 2.64
N LEU A 63 4.72 6.18 1.40
CA LEU A 63 5.17 5.45 0.21
C LEU A 63 6.69 5.42 0.09
N GLU A 64 7.38 6.52 0.39
CA GLU A 64 8.85 6.54 0.43
C GLU A 64 9.43 5.59 1.49
N GLU A 65 8.77 5.46 2.64
CA GLU A 65 9.17 4.55 3.70
C GLU A 65 8.86 3.08 3.35
N THR A 66 7.65 2.80 2.85
CA THR A 66 7.27 1.44 2.43
C THR A 66 8.11 0.93 1.27
N ASP A 67 8.44 1.77 0.28
CA ASP A 67 9.27 1.41 -0.87
C ASP A 67 10.72 1.03 -0.47
N ARG A 68 11.18 1.43 0.73
CA ARG A 68 12.49 1.03 1.28
C ARG A 68 12.44 -0.26 2.08
N LEU A 69 11.25 -0.82 2.34
CA LEU A 69 11.15 -2.08 3.07
C LEU A 69 11.74 -3.21 2.22
N PRO A 70 12.55 -4.11 2.79
CA PRO A 70 13.21 -5.20 2.05
C PRO A 70 12.22 -6.26 1.50
N VAL A 71 10.92 -6.07 1.75
CA VAL A 71 9.84 -6.95 1.28
C VAL A 71 9.10 -6.37 0.09
N VAL A 72 9.33 -5.10 -0.25
CA VAL A 72 8.75 -4.41 -1.40
C VAL A 72 9.74 -4.54 -2.57
N LEU A 73 9.24 -5.03 -3.70
CA LEU A 73 10.05 -5.47 -4.84
C LEU A 73 10.12 -4.44 -5.97
N ASP A 74 9.17 -3.51 -6.02
CA ASP A 74 9.12 -2.43 -7.00
C ASP A 74 8.45 -1.22 -6.35
N ARG A 75 8.68 -0.04 -6.92
CA ARG A 75 8.07 1.22 -6.50
C ARG A 75 6.55 1.08 -6.45
N THR A 76 5.96 1.48 -5.34
CA THR A 76 4.51 1.41 -5.14
C THR A 76 3.79 2.28 -6.16
N ARG A 77 2.74 1.71 -6.78
CA ARG A 77 1.87 2.48 -7.67
C ARG A 77 0.74 3.07 -6.86
N MET A 78 0.55 4.38 -7.00
CA MET A 78 -0.51 5.14 -6.34
C MET A 78 -1.38 5.79 -7.39
N ILE A 79 -2.69 5.61 -7.25
CA ILE A 79 -3.71 6.32 -8.02
C ILE A 79 -4.60 7.03 -7.02
N ARG A 80 -4.74 8.34 -7.16
CA ARG A 80 -5.71 9.10 -6.37
C ARG A 80 -7.12 8.77 -6.87
N ILE A 81 -8.03 8.52 -5.95
CA ILE A 81 -9.45 8.32 -6.24
C ILE A 81 -10.14 9.68 -6.04
N GLU A 82 -10.71 10.20 -7.11
CA GLU A 82 -11.56 11.40 -7.06
C GLU A 82 -13.02 10.92 -7.11
N ASN A 83 -13.80 11.28 -6.10
CA ASN A 83 -15.23 11.04 -6.10
C ASN A 83 -15.89 12.22 -6.83
N ASN A 84 -16.35 11.98 -8.06
CA ASN A 84 -17.20 12.91 -8.79
C ASN A 84 -18.61 12.84 -8.18
N LEU A 85 -18.84 13.56 -7.09
CA LEU A 85 -20.19 13.89 -6.61
C LEU A 85 -20.54 15.31 -7.02
#